data_AF-A0A8B7W4B5-F1
#
_entry.id   AF-A0A8B7W4B5-F1
#
_cell.length_a   1.000
_cell.length_b   1.000
_cell.length_c   1.000
_cell.angle_alpha   90.00
_cell.angle_beta   90.00
_cell.angle_gamma   90.00
#
_symmetry.space_group_name_H-M   'P 1'
#
loop_
_entity.id
_entity.type
_entity.pdbx_description
1 polymer ?
#
loop_
_entity_poly.entity_id
_entity_poly.type
_entity_poly.pdbx_seq_one_letter_code
_entity_poly.pdbx_strand_id
1 'polypeptide(L)'
;MGRVASELVWSLLGLGLLLCSWGCLASAELRAPPEKIGIIGAGIGGTSAAYYLRQKFGKDVKIDLLERGEVGGRLATLAVQGQDYEAGGSVIHPLNLHMKRFVKDLGLSAVPTSGGLVGVYNGETLVFEESSWFIINMIKLVWRYGFQSLRMHMWVEDILDKFMRIYRYQSHDYAFSSVEKLLHAVGGDDYIALLNQTLHENLQKAGFSEKFLNEMIAPIMRVNFGQSTDLNAFVGAVSMTGADSNLWAVEGGNKVVCSRLIQASKSNLISGSVISIEEKTKTKQRGKFELSLFLIAPAENNCFLLPSLL
;
A
#
# COMPACT_ATOMS: atom_id res chain seq x y z
N MET A 1 -47.91 36.64 30.82
CA MET A 1 -47.18 37.10 29.60
C MET A 1 -45.81 36.44 29.39
N GLY A 2 -45.31 35.57 30.28
CA GLY A 2 -43.95 34.97 30.13
C GLY A 2 -43.85 33.67 29.30
N ARG A 3 -44.95 32.92 29.09
CA ARG A 3 -44.90 31.63 28.36
C ARG A 3 -44.84 31.78 26.82
N VAL A 4 -45.51 32.79 26.27
CA VAL A 4 -45.56 33.00 24.80
C VAL A 4 -44.22 33.52 24.25
N ALA A 5 -43.48 34.31 25.05
CA ALA A 5 -42.16 34.80 24.66
C ALA A 5 -41.10 33.68 24.63
N SER A 6 -41.22 32.67 25.50
CA SER A 6 -40.31 31.52 25.54
C SER A 6 -40.45 30.66 24.27
N GLU A 7 -41.68 30.31 23.89
CA GLU A 7 -41.97 29.47 22.71
C GLU A 7 -41.47 30.10 21.40
N LEU A 8 -41.54 31.43 21.28
CA LEU A 8 -41.07 32.19 20.12
C LEU A 8 -39.53 32.22 20.01
N VAL A 9 -38.82 32.23 21.15
CA VAL A 9 -37.35 32.18 21.19
C VAL A 9 -36.84 30.79 20.82
N TRP A 10 -37.49 29.73 21.30
CA TRP A 10 -37.12 28.35 20.98
C TRP A 10 -37.37 27.99 19.50
N SER A 11 -38.43 28.51 18.90
CA SER A 11 -38.74 28.29 17.48
C SER A 11 -37.79 29.05 16.53
N LEU A 12 -37.32 30.25 16.92
CA LEU A 12 -36.29 30.98 16.17
C LEU A 12 -34.89 30.33 16.30
N LEU A 13 -34.55 29.77 17.46
CA LEU A 13 -33.32 28.97 17.66
C LEU A 13 -33.35 27.65 16.87
N GLY A 14 -34.51 26.99 16.80
CA GLY A 14 -34.71 25.79 15.99
C GLY A 14 -34.57 26.03 14.48
N LEU A 15 -35.11 27.14 13.98
CA LEU A 15 -34.92 27.54 12.57
C LEU A 15 -33.48 27.96 12.27
N GLY A 16 -32.80 28.63 13.22
CA GLY A 16 -31.39 28.99 13.09
C GLY A 16 -30.46 27.78 13.00
N LEU A 17 -30.74 26.72 13.77
CA LEU A 17 -29.97 25.46 13.71
C LEU A 17 -30.26 24.64 12.44
N LEU A 18 -31.47 24.71 11.89
CA LEU A 18 -31.83 24.12 10.59
C LEU A 18 -31.23 24.88 9.40
N LEU A 19 -31.06 26.20 9.51
CA LEU A 19 -30.40 27.01 8.46
C LEU A 19 -28.87 26.93 8.54
N CYS A 20 -28.29 26.77 9.74
CA CYS A 20 -26.85 26.54 9.91
C CYS A 20 -26.40 25.14 9.46
N SER A 21 -27.29 24.14 9.47
CA SER A 21 -27.00 22.80 8.93
C SER A 21 -27.02 22.75 7.40
N TRP A 22 -27.65 23.72 6.72
CA TRP A 22 -27.53 23.89 5.26
C TRP A 22 -26.33 24.75 4.84
N GLY A 23 -25.81 25.61 5.72
CA GLY A 23 -24.71 26.53 5.43
C GLY A 23 -23.29 25.96 5.53
N CYS A 24 -23.10 24.69 5.90
CA CYS A 24 -21.79 24.05 6.04
C CYS A 24 -21.60 22.80 5.15
N LEU A 25 -22.44 22.60 4.14
CA LEU A 25 -21.98 21.90 2.94
C LEU A 25 -21.18 22.92 2.14
N ALA A 26 -19.91 23.10 2.49
CA ALA A 26 -18.94 23.63 1.56
C ALA A 26 -19.04 22.74 0.31
N SER A 27 -19.78 23.22 -0.68
CA SER A 27 -19.79 22.66 -2.02
C SER A 27 -18.35 22.71 -2.46
N ALA A 28 -17.64 21.59 -2.34
CA ALA A 28 -16.35 21.43 -2.97
C ALA A 28 -16.63 21.69 -4.44
N GLU A 29 -16.28 22.88 -4.93
CA GLU A 29 -16.45 23.23 -6.34
C GLU A 29 -15.92 22.06 -7.16
N LEU A 30 -16.80 21.44 -7.96
CA LEU A 30 -16.44 20.43 -8.93
C LEU A 30 -15.44 21.08 -9.88
N ARG A 31 -14.15 21.01 -9.55
CA ARG A 31 -13.08 21.45 -10.43
C ARG A 31 -13.20 20.63 -11.70
N ALA A 32 -13.17 21.33 -12.84
CA ALA A 32 -13.14 20.65 -14.12
C ALA A 32 -11.97 19.65 -14.14
N PRO A 33 -12.13 18.49 -14.79
CA PRO A 33 -11.06 17.52 -14.89
C PRO A 33 -9.81 18.15 -15.52
N PRO A 34 -8.60 17.82 -15.06
CA PRO A 34 -7.38 18.32 -15.68
C PRO A 34 -7.30 17.82 -17.13
N GLU A 35 -6.87 18.68 -18.04
CA GLU A 35 -6.70 18.27 -19.44
C GLU A 35 -5.49 17.38 -19.63
N LYS A 36 -4.44 17.61 -18.82
CA LYS A 36 -3.18 16.89 -18.91
C LYS A 36 -2.67 16.54 -17.52
N ILE A 37 -2.17 15.32 -17.42
CA ILE A 37 -1.54 14.76 -16.23
C ILE A 37 -0.16 14.23 -16.59
N GLY A 38 0.84 14.60 -15.78
CA GLY A 38 2.16 13.98 -15.81
C GLY A 38 2.33 13.04 -14.62
N ILE A 39 2.85 11.83 -14.84
CA ILE A 39 3.21 10.87 -13.79
C ILE A 39 4.66 10.48 -13.98
N ILE A 40 5.43 10.48 -12.91
CA ILE A 40 6.85 10.14 -12.92
C ILE A 40 7.03 8.76 -12.30
N GLY A 41 7.56 7.81 -13.06
CA GLY A 41 7.76 6.41 -12.71
C GLY A 41 6.68 5.49 -13.27
N ALA A 42 7.05 4.48 -14.06
CA ALA A 42 6.21 3.42 -14.60
C ALA A 42 6.28 2.11 -13.78
N GLY A 43 6.52 2.21 -12.48
CA GLY A 43 6.30 1.12 -11.53
C GLY A 43 4.82 0.91 -11.20
N ILE A 44 4.52 -0.01 -10.27
CA ILE A 44 3.12 -0.32 -9.88
C ILE A 44 2.36 0.90 -9.34
N GLY A 45 3.02 1.80 -8.60
CA GLY A 45 2.41 3.03 -8.12
C GLY A 45 1.98 3.98 -9.25
N GLY A 46 2.90 4.29 -10.18
CA GLY A 46 2.60 5.22 -11.26
C GLY A 46 1.63 4.67 -12.29
N THR A 47 1.75 3.38 -12.63
CA THR A 47 0.83 2.72 -13.57
C THR A 47 -0.57 2.52 -12.98
N SER A 48 -0.70 2.22 -11.67
CA SER A 48 -2.01 2.17 -11.01
C SER A 48 -2.66 3.54 -10.89
N ALA A 49 -1.89 4.59 -10.58
CA ALA A 49 -2.39 5.96 -10.59
C ALA A 49 -2.89 6.35 -11.98
N ALA A 50 -2.12 6.06 -13.04
CA ALA A 50 -2.55 6.31 -14.42
C ALA A 50 -3.90 5.64 -14.74
N TYR A 51 -4.06 4.38 -14.34
CA TYR A 51 -5.29 3.62 -14.50
C TYR A 51 -6.48 4.24 -13.76
N TYR A 52 -6.32 4.56 -12.48
CA TYR A 52 -7.39 5.16 -11.69
C TYR A 52 -7.74 6.59 -12.12
N LEU A 53 -6.74 7.40 -12.51
CA LEU A 53 -6.97 8.75 -13.05
C LEU A 53 -7.72 8.69 -14.38
N ARG A 54 -7.42 7.71 -15.23
CA ARG A 54 -8.21 7.45 -16.46
C ARG A 54 -9.66 7.11 -16.12
N GLN A 55 -9.91 6.27 -15.12
CA GLN A 55 -11.27 5.93 -14.69
C GLN A 55 -12.03 7.15 -14.14
N LYS A 56 -11.34 8.00 -13.37
CA LYS A 56 -11.93 9.15 -12.69
C LYS A 56 -12.24 10.31 -13.64
N PHE A 57 -11.33 10.62 -14.56
CA PHE A 57 -11.44 11.81 -15.44
C PHE A 57 -11.88 11.50 -16.87
N GLY A 58 -12.06 10.22 -17.22
CA GLY A 58 -12.56 9.80 -18.52
C GLY A 58 -11.50 9.79 -19.62
N LYS A 59 -11.92 9.59 -20.86
CA LYS A 59 -11.01 9.36 -22.01
C LYS A 59 -10.31 10.62 -22.53
N ASP A 60 -10.80 11.80 -22.16
CA ASP A 60 -10.35 13.07 -22.74
C ASP A 60 -9.10 13.62 -22.04
N VAL A 61 -8.80 13.18 -20.80
CA VAL A 61 -7.54 13.55 -20.14
C VAL A 61 -6.34 12.92 -20.84
N LYS A 62 -5.30 13.72 -21.10
CA LYS A 62 -4.01 13.22 -21.56
C LYS A 62 -3.16 12.81 -20.36
N ILE A 63 -2.68 11.56 -20.34
CA ILE A 63 -1.80 11.06 -19.27
C ILE A 63 -0.44 10.73 -19.88
N ASP A 64 0.57 11.52 -19.54
CA ASP A 64 1.97 11.26 -19.87
C ASP A 64 2.65 10.56 -18.69
N LEU A 65 3.23 9.38 -18.91
CA LEU A 65 3.93 8.58 -17.91
C LEU A 65 5.44 8.59 -18.26
N LEU A 66 6.27 9.20 -17.43
CA LEU A 66 7.70 9.35 -17.67
C LEU A 66 8.47 8.26 -16.92
N GLU A 67 9.27 7.47 -17.62
CA GLU A 67 10.08 6.39 -17.02
C GLU A 67 11.52 6.41 -17.53
N ARG A 68 12.49 6.31 -16.61
CA ARG A 68 13.92 6.33 -16.92
C ARG A 68 14.48 4.95 -17.29
N GLY A 69 13.88 3.88 -16.79
CA GLY A 69 14.31 2.50 -16.97
C GLY A 69 13.21 1.63 -17.56
N GLU A 70 13.07 0.41 -17.03
CA GLU A 70 12.05 -0.52 -17.48
C GLU A 70 10.72 -0.33 -16.74
N VAL A 71 9.62 -0.56 -17.47
CA VAL A 71 8.27 -0.62 -16.89
C VAL A 71 8.21 -1.74 -15.85
N GLY A 72 7.64 -1.45 -14.69
CA GLY A 72 7.56 -2.37 -13.56
C GLY A 72 8.43 -1.95 -12.38
N GLY A 73 9.53 -1.24 -12.61
CA GLY A 73 10.43 -0.77 -11.55
C GLY A 73 10.87 -1.91 -10.62
N ARG A 74 10.43 -1.89 -9.36
CA ARG A 74 10.74 -2.93 -8.35
C ARG A 74 9.99 -4.25 -8.52
N LEU A 75 9.22 -4.43 -9.60
CA LEU A 75 8.65 -5.71 -10.00
C LEU A 75 9.48 -6.38 -11.12
N ALA A 76 10.77 -6.06 -11.20
CA ALA A 76 11.64 -6.51 -12.28
C ALA A 76 11.74 -8.04 -12.35
N THR A 77 11.86 -8.56 -13.58
CA THR A 77 12.23 -9.96 -13.84
C THR A 77 13.58 -10.02 -14.52
N LEU A 78 14.32 -11.10 -14.29
CA LEU A 78 15.61 -11.40 -14.91
C LEU A 78 15.51 -12.67 -15.74
N ALA A 79 15.99 -12.61 -16.98
CA ALA A 79 16.10 -13.77 -17.84
C ALA A 79 17.40 -14.53 -17.54
N VAL A 80 17.29 -15.77 -17.06
CA VAL A 80 18.42 -16.67 -16.80
C VAL A 80 18.18 -17.98 -17.53
N GLN A 81 19.10 -18.36 -18.42
CA GLN A 81 18.99 -19.59 -19.23
C GLN A 81 17.67 -19.71 -20.01
N GLY A 82 17.13 -18.59 -20.49
CA GLY A 82 15.87 -18.56 -21.25
C GLY A 82 14.60 -18.71 -20.41
N GLN A 83 14.71 -18.65 -19.07
CA GLN A 83 13.59 -18.58 -18.14
C GLN A 83 13.57 -17.22 -17.44
N ASP A 84 12.39 -16.65 -17.26
CA ASP A 84 12.20 -15.41 -16.53
C ASP A 84 12.00 -15.69 -15.03
N TYR A 85 12.78 -15.00 -14.20
CA TYR A 85 12.71 -15.09 -12.74
C TYR A 85 12.34 -13.74 -12.14
N GLU A 86 11.48 -13.72 -11.14
CA GLU A 86 11.21 -12.52 -10.35
C GLU A 86 12.46 -12.10 -9.57
N ALA A 87 12.93 -10.87 -9.79
CA ALA A 87 14.05 -10.27 -9.07
C ALA A 87 13.61 -9.13 -8.14
N GLY A 88 12.30 -8.87 -8.09
CA GLY A 88 11.68 -7.85 -7.26
C GLY A 88 10.51 -8.41 -6.45
N GLY A 89 9.42 -7.66 -6.37
CA GLY A 89 8.20 -8.11 -5.68
C GLY A 89 7.61 -9.35 -6.35
N SER A 90 7.82 -10.52 -5.73
CA SER A 90 7.56 -11.84 -6.33
C SER A 90 6.26 -12.49 -5.86
N VAL A 91 5.72 -12.07 -4.70
CA VAL A 91 4.53 -12.67 -4.09
C VAL A 91 3.46 -11.63 -3.79
N ILE A 92 2.19 -12.05 -3.89
CA ILE A 92 1.02 -11.21 -3.66
C ILE A 92 0.14 -11.87 -2.60
N HIS A 93 -0.17 -11.11 -1.56
CA HIS A 93 -1.05 -11.54 -0.49
C HIS A 93 -2.54 -11.50 -0.92
N PRO A 94 -3.39 -12.45 -0.51
CA PRO A 94 -4.83 -12.42 -0.78
C PRO A 94 -5.56 -11.15 -0.28
N LEU A 95 -5.03 -10.42 0.69
CA LEU A 95 -5.65 -9.15 1.12
C LEU A 95 -5.27 -7.93 0.25
N ASN A 96 -4.45 -8.13 -0.79
CA ASN A 96 -4.19 -7.10 -1.79
C ASN A 96 -5.34 -7.04 -2.81
N LEU A 97 -6.40 -6.29 -2.46
CA LEU A 97 -7.61 -6.17 -3.28
C LEU A 97 -7.35 -5.45 -4.61
N HIS A 98 -6.37 -4.54 -4.65
CA HIS A 98 -5.98 -3.86 -5.88
C HIS A 98 -5.39 -4.84 -6.90
N MET A 99 -4.43 -5.67 -6.50
CA MET A 99 -3.85 -6.67 -7.40
C MET A 99 -4.88 -7.71 -7.86
N LYS A 100 -5.78 -8.16 -6.97
CA LYS A 100 -6.90 -9.03 -7.37
C LYS A 100 -7.77 -8.38 -8.44
N ARG A 101 -8.11 -7.11 -8.25
CA ARG A 101 -8.93 -6.35 -9.21
C ARG A 101 -8.19 -6.16 -10.53
N PHE A 102 -6.91 -5.80 -10.51
CA PHE A 102 -6.12 -5.63 -11.73
C PHE A 102 -6.03 -6.93 -12.52
N VAL A 103 -5.77 -8.06 -11.88
CA VAL A 103 -5.73 -9.35 -12.56
C VAL A 103 -7.05 -9.66 -13.24
N LYS A 104 -8.17 -9.45 -12.53
CA LYS A 104 -9.51 -9.63 -13.08
C LYS A 104 -9.82 -8.68 -14.23
N ASP A 105 -9.65 -7.37 -14.04
CA ASP A 105 -10.02 -6.32 -14.98
C ASP A 105 -9.16 -6.36 -16.26
N LEU A 106 -7.91 -6.85 -16.15
CA LEU A 106 -6.94 -6.90 -17.24
C LEU A 106 -6.87 -8.28 -17.93
N GLY A 107 -7.69 -9.25 -17.50
CA GLY A 107 -7.72 -10.60 -18.07
C GLY A 107 -6.41 -11.38 -17.89
N LEU A 108 -5.77 -11.22 -16.73
CA LEU A 108 -4.55 -11.93 -16.37
C LEU A 108 -4.86 -13.19 -15.54
N SER A 109 -3.91 -14.12 -15.49
CA SER A 109 -4.00 -15.33 -14.66
C SER A 109 -3.18 -15.18 -13.39
N ALA A 110 -3.71 -15.71 -12.28
CA ALA A 110 -2.95 -15.89 -11.05
C ALA A 110 -2.45 -17.34 -10.95
N VAL A 111 -1.20 -17.50 -10.54
CA VAL A 111 -0.59 -18.79 -10.25
C VAL A 111 -0.25 -18.89 -8.76
N PRO A 112 -0.44 -20.04 -8.11
CA PRO A 112 0.04 -20.23 -6.75
C PRO A 112 1.56 -20.12 -6.74
N THR A 113 2.10 -19.54 -5.66
CA THR A 113 3.55 -19.56 -5.45
C THR A 113 4.02 -21.01 -5.30
N SER A 114 5.07 -21.39 -6.03
CA SER A 114 5.61 -22.75 -5.98
C SER A 114 6.17 -23.04 -4.58
N GLY A 115 5.62 -24.04 -3.91
CA GLY A 115 6.00 -24.41 -2.55
C GLY A 115 7.26 -25.27 -2.46
N GLY A 116 7.83 -25.32 -1.26
CA GLY A 116 8.90 -26.22 -0.85
C GLY A 116 8.87 -26.35 0.67
N LEU A 117 9.67 -27.28 1.21
CA LEU A 117 9.85 -27.36 2.67
C LEU A 117 10.75 -26.22 3.13
N VAL A 118 10.35 -25.52 4.18
CA VAL A 118 11.15 -24.45 4.79
C VAL A 118 12.11 -25.02 5.83
N GLY A 119 13.34 -24.52 5.84
CA GLY A 119 14.32 -24.78 6.89
C GLY A 119 14.97 -23.48 7.35
N VAL A 120 15.26 -23.38 8.64
CA VAL A 120 16.03 -22.27 9.20
C VAL A 120 17.40 -22.77 9.65
N TYR A 121 18.44 -22.23 9.03
CA TYR A 121 19.84 -22.51 9.37
C TYR A 121 20.44 -21.36 10.18
N ASN A 122 21.06 -21.65 11.32
CA ASN A 122 21.65 -20.63 12.20
C ASN A 122 23.15 -20.38 11.96
N GLY A 123 23.75 -21.02 10.94
CA GLY A 123 25.19 -20.98 10.70
C GLY A 123 25.91 -22.28 11.08
N GLU A 124 25.31 -23.09 11.96
CA GLU A 124 25.87 -24.36 12.45
C GLU A 124 24.93 -25.55 12.19
N THR A 125 23.63 -25.38 12.44
CA THR A 125 22.61 -26.44 12.32
C THR A 125 21.28 -25.89 11.82
N LEU A 126 20.43 -26.78 11.31
CA LEU A 126 19.03 -26.48 11.05
C LEU A 126 18.28 -26.45 12.39
N VAL A 127 17.91 -25.25 12.85
CA VAL A 127 17.17 -25.05 14.10
C VAL A 127 15.68 -25.36 13.94
N PHE A 128 15.19 -25.29 12.70
CA PHE A 128 13.85 -25.67 12.30
C PHE A 128 13.87 -26.24 10.88
N GLU A 129 13.07 -27.27 10.64
CA GLU A 129 12.89 -27.89 9.33
C GLU A 129 11.45 -28.42 9.24
N GLU A 130 10.74 -27.97 8.21
CA GLU A 130 9.40 -28.43 7.91
C GLU A 130 9.41 -29.87 7.39
N SER A 131 8.40 -30.62 7.82
CA SER A 131 8.00 -31.91 7.27
C SER A 131 6.87 -31.71 6.27
N SER A 132 6.67 -32.68 5.37
CA SER A 132 5.48 -32.73 4.50
C SER A 132 4.18 -32.91 5.28
N TRP A 133 4.25 -33.24 6.57
CA TRP A 133 3.10 -33.48 7.43
C TRP A 133 2.83 -32.28 8.33
N PHE A 134 1.72 -31.58 8.07
CA PHE A 134 1.29 -30.40 8.83
C PHE A 134 1.27 -30.62 10.35
N ILE A 135 0.73 -31.75 10.82
CA ILE A 135 0.66 -32.06 12.27
C ILE A 135 2.05 -32.18 12.90
N ILE A 136 3.04 -32.71 12.17
CA ILE A 136 4.42 -32.80 12.66
C ILE A 136 5.01 -31.40 12.82
N ASN A 137 4.76 -30.50 11.87
CA ASN A 137 5.21 -29.10 11.94
C ASN A 137 4.60 -28.38 13.15
N MET A 138 3.32 -28.62 13.41
CA MET A 138 2.65 -28.05 14.58
C MET A 138 3.24 -28.53 15.89
N ILE A 139 3.48 -29.84 16.03
CA ILE A 139 4.13 -30.39 17.22
C ILE A 139 5.54 -29.82 17.39
N LYS A 140 6.34 -29.75 16.31
CA LYS A 140 7.70 -29.16 16.33
C LYS A 140 7.68 -27.70 16.81
N LEU A 141 6.77 -26.88 16.28
CA LEU A 141 6.63 -25.47 16.63
C LEU A 141 6.21 -25.30 18.10
N VAL A 142 5.19 -26.02 18.54
CA VAL A 142 4.73 -25.96 19.94
C VAL A 142 5.79 -26.47 20.91
N TRP A 143 6.49 -27.55 20.58
CA TRP A 143 7.54 -28.11 21.42
C TRP A 143 8.73 -27.14 21.56
N ARG A 144 9.16 -26.51 20.46
CA ARG A 144 10.35 -25.65 20.46
C ARG A 144 10.08 -24.22 20.92
N TYR A 145 8.91 -23.69 20.60
CA TYR A 145 8.57 -22.27 20.76
C TYR A 145 7.28 -22.02 21.56
N GLY A 146 6.57 -23.06 21.99
CA GLY A 146 5.24 -22.92 22.60
C GLY A 146 4.23 -22.34 21.62
N PHE A 147 3.27 -21.57 22.14
CA PHE A 147 2.23 -20.94 21.32
C PHE A 147 2.67 -19.63 20.62
N GLN A 148 3.98 -19.40 20.46
CA GLN A 148 4.48 -18.14 19.87
C GLN A 148 4.13 -18.02 18.38
N SER A 149 4.08 -19.11 17.61
CA SER A 149 3.61 -19.09 16.22
C SER A 149 2.14 -18.68 16.10
N LEU A 150 1.28 -19.17 17.01
CA LEU A 150 -0.12 -18.76 17.06
C LEU A 150 -0.24 -17.28 17.46
N ARG A 151 0.53 -16.84 18.45
CA ARG A 151 0.57 -15.44 18.87
C ARG A 151 1.03 -14.52 17.74
N MET A 152 2.02 -14.93 16.95
CA MET A 152 2.50 -14.21 15.78
C MET A 152 1.37 -14.02 14.77
N HIS A 153 0.66 -15.10 14.44
CA HIS A 153 -0.47 -15.04 13.53
C HIS A 153 -1.55 -14.06 14.02
N MET A 154 -1.97 -14.18 15.28
CA MET A 154 -2.96 -13.25 15.87
C MET A 154 -2.48 -11.79 15.87
N TRP A 155 -1.19 -11.55 16.13
CA TRP A 155 -0.61 -10.21 16.12
C TRP A 155 -0.59 -9.60 14.72
N VAL A 156 -0.21 -10.38 13.70
CA VAL A 156 -0.24 -9.97 12.30
C VAL A 156 -1.68 -9.74 11.82
N GLU A 157 -2.61 -10.62 12.19
CA GLU A 157 -4.03 -10.49 11.83
C GLU A 157 -4.67 -9.22 12.40
N ASP A 158 -4.40 -8.83 13.65
CA ASP A 158 -4.91 -7.57 14.21
C ASP A 158 -4.43 -6.35 13.42
N ILE A 159 -3.15 -6.36 13.02
CA ILE A 159 -2.59 -5.30 12.18
C ILE A 159 -3.28 -5.32 10.82
N LEU A 160 -3.40 -6.47 10.16
CA LEU A 160 -4.03 -6.58 8.85
C LEU A 160 -5.51 -6.17 8.85
N ASP A 161 -6.30 -6.58 9.85
CA ASP A 161 -7.71 -6.21 9.97
C ASP A 161 -7.89 -4.68 10.03
N LYS A 162 -7.05 -4.00 10.81
CA LYS A 162 -6.99 -2.54 10.83
C LYS A 162 -6.58 -2.01 9.45
N PHE A 163 -5.52 -2.55 8.84
CA PHE A 163 -5.03 -2.10 7.53
C PHE A 163 -6.13 -2.11 6.47
N MET A 164 -6.99 -3.13 6.46
CA MET A 164 -8.09 -3.28 5.49
C MET A 164 -9.08 -2.12 5.48
N ARG A 165 -9.15 -1.31 6.54
CA ARG A 165 -9.96 -0.08 6.58
C ARG A 165 -9.57 0.91 5.49
N ILE A 166 -8.32 0.89 5.00
CA ILE A 166 -7.86 1.74 3.90
C ILE A 166 -8.77 1.64 2.67
N TYR A 167 -9.26 0.43 2.35
CA TYR A 167 -10.12 0.23 1.19
C TYR A 167 -11.50 0.88 1.36
N ARG A 168 -11.99 1.03 2.60
CA ARG A 168 -13.24 1.75 2.88
C ARG A 168 -13.07 3.24 2.59
N TYR A 169 -11.99 3.85 3.05
CA TYR A 169 -11.69 5.25 2.74
C TYR A 169 -11.56 5.47 1.23
N GLN A 170 -10.80 4.60 0.55
CA GLN A 170 -10.60 4.68 -0.90
C GLN A 170 -11.92 4.51 -1.68
N SER A 171 -12.81 3.62 -1.24
CA SER A 171 -14.12 3.42 -1.89
C SER A 171 -15.07 4.62 -1.80
N HIS A 172 -14.82 5.54 -0.86
CA HIS A 172 -15.56 6.79 -0.68
C HIS A 172 -14.80 8.00 -1.23
N ASP A 173 -13.82 7.78 -2.14
CA ASP A 173 -12.98 8.83 -2.72
C ASP A 173 -12.24 9.70 -1.68
N TYR A 174 -12.02 9.17 -0.47
CA TYR A 174 -11.30 9.88 0.58
C TYR A 174 -9.79 9.78 0.34
N ALA A 175 -9.12 10.93 0.42
CA ALA A 175 -7.67 11.05 0.29
C ALA A 175 -7.08 11.74 1.54
N PHE A 176 -5.84 11.37 1.89
CA PHE A 176 -5.15 11.92 3.04
C PHE A 176 -4.09 12.94 2.58
N SER A 177 -3.82 13.94 3.43
CA SER A 177 -2.80 14.94 3.14
C SER A 177 -1.39 14.51 3.56
N SER A 178 -1.28 13.42 4.34
CA SER A 178 -0.02 12.85 4.80
C SER A 178 -0.19 11.37 5.15
N VAL A 179 0.92 10.62 5.08
CA VAL A 179 0.98 9.21 5.48
C VAL A 179 0.61 9.02 6.95
N GLU A 180 1.00 9.95 7.82
CA GLU A 180 0.62 9.93 9.24
C GLU A 180 -0.90 9.99 9.42
N LYS A 181 -1.60 10.89 8.72
CA LYS A 181 -3.07 10.95 8.81
C LYS A 181 -3.73 9.68 8.25
N LEU A 182 -3.18 9.11 7.18
CA LEU A 182 -3.64 7.85 6.61
C LEU A 182 -3.54 6.73 7.66
N LEU A 183 -2.37 6.54 8.25
CA LEU A 183 -2.12 5.47 9.20
C LEU A 183 -2.90 5.66 10.50
N HIS A 184 -3.04 6.90 10.97
CA HIS A 184 -3.90 7.22 12.11
C HIS A 184 -5.38 6.91 11.82
N ALA A 185 -5.88 7.19 10.61
CA ALA A 185 -7.24 6.82 10.24
C ALA A 185 -7.46 5.30 10.11
N VAL A 186 -6.42 4.58 9.71
CA VAL A 186 -6.43 3.12 9.63
C VAL A 186 -6.47 2.50 11.04
N GLY A 187 -5.57 2.87 11.94
CA GLY A 187 -5.38 2.16 13.20
C GLY A 187 -5.12 3.01 14.44
N GLY A 188 -5.27 4.33 14.37
CA GLY A 188 -5.01 5.26 15.47
C GLY A 188 -3.52 5.42 15.79
N ASP A 189 -3.24 5.91 17.00
CA ASP A 189 -1.88 6.18 17.48
C ASP A 189 -1.01 4.91 17.54
N ASP A 190 -1.59 3.75 17.83
CA ASP A 190 -0.89 2.46 17.84
C ASP A 190 -0.25 2.18 16.48
N TYR A 191 -0.93 2.53 15.40
CA TYR A 191 -0.44 2.34 14.04
C TYR A 191 0.71 3.28 13.68
N ILE A 192 0.71 4.50 14.23
CA ILE A 192 1.83 5.44 14.10
C ILE A 192 3.02 4.95 14.90
N ALA A 193 2.78 4.39 16.10
CA ALA A 193 3.84 3.83 16.93
C ALA A 193 4.59 2.68 16.22
N LEU A 194 3.91 1.88 15.38
CA LEU A 194 4.54 0.82 14.59
C LEU A 194 5.60 1.34 13.60
N LEU A 195 5.53 2.60 13.16
CA LEU A 195 6.55 3.20 12.30
C LEU A 195 7.77 3.72 13.07
N ASN A 196 7.56 4.10 14.33
CA ASN A 196 8.57 4.79 15.16
C ASN A 196 9.27 3.86 16.15
N GLN A 197 8.86 2.61 16.23
CA GLN A 197 9.46 1.59 17.10
C GLN A 197 9.94 0.41 16.27
N THR A 198 11.01 -0.22 16.73
CA THR A 198 11.55 -1.41 16.06
C THR A 198 10.58 -2.58 16.19
N LEU A 199 10.67 -3.53 15.25
CA LEU A 199 9.94 -4.80 15.33
C LEU A 199 10.32 -5.56 16.60
N HIS A 200 11.61 -5.56 16.94
CA HIS A 200 12.11 -6.24 18.14
C HIS A 200 11.44 -5.72 19.42
N GLU A 201 11.42 -4.40 19.65
CA GLU A 201 10.80 -3.80 20.84
C GLU A 201 9.29 -4.10 20.90
N ASN A 202 8.60 -4.06 19.76
CA ASN A 202 7.16 -4.35 19.71
C ASN A 202 6.87 -5.80 20.07
N LEU A 203 7.62 -6.74 19.51
CA LEU A 203 7.41 -8.17 19.79
C LEU A 203 7.87 -8.54 21.20
N GLN A 204 8.94 -7.95 21.74
CA GLN A 204 9.28 -8.14 23.16
C GLN A 204 8.15 -7.66 24.09
N LYS A 205 7.59 -6.47 23.84
CA LYS A 205 6.43 -5.96 24.60
C LYS A 205 5.20 -6.85 24.47
N ALA A 206 5.00 -7.47 23.30
CA ALA A 206 3.94 -8.45 23.06
C ALA A 206 4.26 -9.86 23.63
N GLY A 207 5.37 -10.02 24.36
CA GLY A 207 5.72 -11.23 25.10
C GLY A 207 6.32 -12.34 24.24
N PHE A 208 6.91 -12.01 23.09
CA PHE A 208 7.67 -12.97 22.29
C PHE A 208 9.06 -13.20 22.90
N SER A 209 9.52 -14.45 22.87
CA SER A 209 10.83 -14.83 23.40
C SER A 209 11.96 -14.49 22.42
N GLU A 210 13.13 -14.13 22.95
CA GLU A 210 14.35 -13.93 22.16
C GLU A 210 14.66 -15.10 21.22
N LYS A 211 14.43 -16.33 21.70
CA LYS A 211 14.65 -17.52 20.88
C LYS A 211 13.79 -17.53 19.62
N PHE A 212 12.49 -17.21 19.75
CA PHE A 212 11.58 -17.15 18.60
C PHE A 212 11.90 -15.97 17.68
N LEU A 213 12.28 -14.82 18.25
CA LEU A 213 12.70 -13.66 17.46
C LEU A 213 13.93 -13.99 16.61
N ASN A 214 14.95 -14.63 17.19
CA ASN A 214 16.18 -14.95 16.49
C ASN A 214 16.05 -16.12 15.50
N GLU A 215 15.30 -17.16 15.86
CA GLU A 215 15.18 -18.37 15.05
C GLU A 215 14.03 -18.36 14.04
N MET A 216 13.01 -17.51 14.21
CA MET A 216 11.85 -17.46 13.28
C MET A 216 11.68 -16.08 12.65
N ILE A 217 11.66 -15.01 13.45
CA ILE A 217 11.33 -13.67 12.93
C ILE A 217 12.50 -13.06 12.13
N ALA A 218 13.71 -13.10 12.67
CA ALA A 218 14.88 -12.53 12.00
C ALA A 218 15.19 -13.17 10.63
N PRO A 219 15.08 -14.50 10.44
CA PRO A 219 15.16 -15.11 9.11
C PRO A 219 14.13 -14.56 8.11
N ILE A 220 12.86 -14.38 8.52
CA ILE A 220 11.81 -13.82 7.65
C ILE A 220 12.19 -12.39 7.23
N MET A 221 12.68 -11.56 8.16
CA MET A 221 13.14 -10.20 7.83
C MET A 221 14.29 -10.20 6.83
N ARG A 222 15.26 -11.11 6.99
CA ARG A 222 16.40 -11.23 6.08
C ARG A 222 15.99 -11.70 4.68
N VAL A 223 15.07 -12.65 4.57
CA VAL A 223 14.59 -13.15 3.28
C VAL A 223 13.83 -12.08 2.50
N ASN A 224 12.97 -11.30 3.17
CA ASN A 224 12.12 -10.32 2.49
C ASN A 224 12.79 -8.95 2.30
N PHE A 225 13.63 -8.52 3.24
CA PHE A 225 14.16 -7.14 3.27
C PHE A 225 15.68 -7.06 3.45
N GLY A 226 16.38 -8.18 3.67
CA GLY A 226 17.82 -8.15 3.95
C GLY A 226 18.18 -7.40 5.24
N GLN A 227 17.21 -7.26 6.16
CA GLN A 227 17.34 -6.46 7.38
C GLN A 227 17.18 -7.30 8.65
N SER A 228 17.66 -6.78 9.77
CA SER A 228 17.43 -7.33 11.11
C SER A 228 16.02 -6.98 11.62
N THR A 229 15.71 -7.37 12.86
CA THR A 229 14.49 -6.96 13.56
C THR A 229 14.51 -5.51 14.04
N ASP A 230 15.52 -4.72 13.67
CA ASP A 230 15.64 -3.29 14.01
C ASP A 230 14.82 -2.40 13.05
N LEU A 231 14.32 -2.97 11.95
CA LEU A 231 13.36 -2.31 11.08
C LEU A 231 12.06 -1.99 11.82
N ASN A 232 11.29 -1.01 11.33
CA ASN A 232 10.05 -0.60 11.99
C ASN A 232 9.02 -1.74 12.04
N ALA A 233 8.26 -1.82 13.13
CA ALA A 233 7.33 -2.91 13.38
C ALA A 233 6.24 -3.07 12.31
N PHE A 234 5.84 -1.98 11.64
CA PHE A 234 4.87 -2.04 10.55
C PHE A 234 5.40 -2.85 9.36
N VAL A 235 6.61 -2.56 8.88
CA VAL A 235 7.28 -3.34 7.82
C VAL A 235 7.51 -4.78 8.28
N GLY A 236 7.84 -4.98 9.55
CA GLY A 236 7.97 -6.31 10.14
C GLY A 236 6.69 -7.13 10.09
N ALA A 237 5.55 -6.50 10.41
CA ALA A 237 4.23 -7.13 10.29
C ALA A 237 3.92 -7.53 8.85
N VAL A 238 4.14 -6.62 7.90
CA VAL A 238 3.97 -6.90 6.46
C VAL A 238 4.87 -8.05 6.01
N SER A 239 6.13 -8.08 6.45
CA SER A 239 7.08 -9.15 6.14
C SER A 239 6.57 -10.52 6.57
N MET A 240 5.97 -10.62 7.76
CA MET A 240 5.47 -11.88 8.29
C MET A 240 4.25 -12.42 7.52
N THR A 241 3.50 -11.58 6.81
CA THR A 241 2.45 -12.04 5.88
C THR A 241 3.01 -12.83 4.69
N GLY A 242 4.31 -12.68 4.40
CA GLY A 242 5.01 -13.50 3.42
C GLY A 242 5.17 -14.98 3.84
N ALA A 243 4.86 -15.31 5.09
CA ALA A 243 4.80 -16.69 5.59
C ALA A 243 3.37 -17.25 5.59
N ASP A 244 2.36 -16.48 5.16
CA ASP A 244 0.98 -16.94 5.10
C ASP A 244 0.77 -17.95 3.96
N SER A 245 -0.28 -18.74 4.11
CA SER A 245 -0.74 -19.63 3.05
C SER A 245 -1.46 -18.87 1.94
N ASN A 246 -1.50 -19.44 0.73
CA ASN A 246 -2.23 -18.90 -0.43
C ASN A 246 -1.65 -17.62 -1.04
N LEU A 247 -0.35 -17.39 -0.87
CA LEU A 247 0.38 -16.41 -1.67
C LEU A 247 0.37 -16.80 -3.15
N TRP A 248 0.19 -15.82 -4.01
CA TRP A 248 0.07 -16.02 -5.44
C TRP A 248 0.92 -15.01 -6.21
N ALA A 249 1.16 -15.28 -7.49
CA ALA A 249 1.85 -14.40 -8.41
C ALA A 249 1.08 -14.31 -9.72
N VAL A 250 1.40 -13.33 -10.55
CA VAL A 250 0.81 -13.21 -11.88
C VAL A 250 1.57 -14.11 -12.86
N GLU A 251 0.83 -14.86 -13.69
CA GLU A 251 1.43 -15.66 -14.77
C GLU A 251 2.23 -14.75 -15.72
N GLY A 252 3.48 -15.11 -16.01
CA GLY A 252 4.41 -14.28 -16.78
C GLY A 252 5.07 -13.14 -15.99
N GLY A 253 4.82 -13.06 -14.68
CA GLY A 253 5.47 -12.16 -13.75
C GLY A 253 4.65 -10.93 -13.36
N ASN A 254 4.88 -10.43 -12.16
CA ASN A 254 4.13 -9.32 -11.55
C ASN A 254 4.31 -8.00 -12.32
N LYS A 255 5.44 -7.78 -13.03
CA LYS A 255 5.62 -6.62 -13.92
C LYS A 255 4.60 -6.53 -15.05
N VAL A 256 4.01 -7.66 -15.46
CA VAL A 256 3.01 -7.70 -16.54
C VAL A 256 1.83 -6.78 -16.20
N VAL A 257 1.46 -6.69 -14.91
CA VAL A 257 0.39 -5.80 -14.44
C VAL A 257 0.69 -4.34 -14.80
N CYS A 258 1.91 -3.86 -14.61
CA CYS A 258 2.28 -2.49 -14.96
C CYS A 258 2.11 -2.20 -16.45
N SER A 259 2.56 -3.12 -17.30
CA SER A 259 2.42 -2.99 -18.76
C SER A 259 0.95 -2.97 -19.19
N ARG A 260 0.12 -3.84 -18.61
CA ARG A 260 -1.32 -3.90 -18.88
C ARG A 260 -2.07 -2.67 -18.37
N LEU A 261 -1.68 -2.13 -17.22
CA LEU A 261 -2.25 -0.89 -16.68
C LEU A 261 -1.99 0.31 -17.60
N ILE A 262 -0.78 0.42 -18.18
CA ILE A 262 -0.45 1.47 -19.17
C ILE A 262 -1.35 1.35 -20.42
N GLN A 263 -1.56 0.12 -20.91
CA GLN A 263 -2.44 -0.14 -22.05
C GLN A 263 -3.89 0.25 -21.73
N ALA A 264 -4.40 -0.19 -20.57
CA ALA A 264 -5.77 0.09 -20.13
C ALA A 264 -6.01 1.58 -19.87
N SER A 265 -5.02 2.30 -19.33
CA SER A 265 -5.09 3.74 -19.10
C SER A 265 -4.90 4.56 -20.37
N LYS A 266 -4.47 3.95 -21.48
CA LYS A 266 -4.05 4.62 -22.71
C LYS A 266 -3.05 5.75 -22.40
N SER A 267 -2.13 5.49 -21.48
CA SER A 267 -1.11 6.46 -21.10
C SER A 267 -0.01 6.50 -22.15
N ASN A 268 0.47 7.71 -22.43
CA ASN A 268 1.61 7.93 -23.30
C ASN A 268 2.89 7.72 -22.49
N LEU A 269 3.55 6.57 -22.68
CA LEU A 269 4.82 6.25 -22.04
C LEU A 269 5.94 7.02 -22.73
N ILE A 270 6.63 7.87 -21.97
CA ILE A 270 7.76 8.67 -22.42
C ILE A 270 9.01 8.16 -21.71
N SER A 271 9.95 7.61 -22.48
CA SER A 271 11.23 7.23 -21.92
C SER A 271 12.08 8.47 -21.67
N GLY A 272 12.55 8.64 -20.44
CA GLY A 272 13.40 9.76 -20.05
C GLY A 272 13.51 9.95 -18.54
N SER A 273 14.65 10.51 -18.12
CA SER A 273 14.87 10.94 -16.74
C SER A 273 14.27 12.32 -16.51
N VAL A 274 13.50 12.48 -15.44
CA VAL A 274 13.05 13.79 -14.97
C VAL A 274 14.13 14.37 -14.06
N ILE A 275 14.67 15.54 -14.44
CA ILE A 275 15.76 16.21 -13.71
C ILE A 275 15.29 17.39 -12.85
N SER A 276 14.16 18.00 -13.19
CA SER A 276 13.59 19.13 -12.45
C SER A 276 12.08 19.18 -12.62
N ILE A 277 11.42 19.75 -11.62
CA ILE A 277 9.99 20.01 -11.59
C ILE A 277 9.80 21.44 -11.14
N GLU A 278 9.10 22.22 -11.93
CA GLU A 278 8.81 23.63 -11.65
C GLU A 278 7.31 23.82 -11.54
N GLU A 279 6.85 24.31 -10.40
CA GLU A 279 5.47 24.77 -10.25
C GLU A 279 5.31 26.10 -11.00
N LYS A 280 4.48 26.11 -12.03
CA LYS A 280 4.11 27.35 -12.73
C LYS A 280 2.78 27.84 -12.20
N THR A 281 2.81 28.77 -11.26
CA THR A 281 1.60 29.47 -10.80
C THR A 281 1.09 30.37 -11.92
N LYS A 282 0.19 29.87 -12.77
CA LYS A 282 -0.54 30.74 -13.70
C LYS A 282 -1.58 31.52 -12.89
N THR A 283 -1.42 32.84 -12.81
CA THR A 283 -2.47 33.75 -12.35
C THR A 283 -3.74 33.46 -13.14
N LYS A 284 -4.88 33.26 -12.45
CA LYS A 284 -6.20 32.98 -13.02
C LYS A 284 -6.56 34.00 -14.12
N GLN A 285 -6.14 33.75 -15.36
CA GLN A 285 -6.83 34.28 -16.53
C GLN A 285 -7.89 33.26 -16.92
N ARG A 286 -9.14 33.72 -16.97
CA ARG A 286 -10.32 32.96 -17.40
C ARG A 286 -9.98 32.20 -18.69
N GLY A 287 -9.89 30.88 -18.61
CA GLY A 287 -9.74 29.99 -19.78
C GLY A 287 -8.36 29.36 -20.03
N LYS A 288 -7.40 29.37 -19.08
CA LYS A 288 -6.12 28.66 -19.25
C LYS A 288 -5.96 27.44 -18.34
N PHE A 289 -5.73 26.32 -19.02
CA PHE A 289 -5.59 24.91 -18.64
C PHE A 289 -4.74 24.61 -17.40
N GLU A 290 -5.26 23.74 -16.52
CA GLU A 290 -4.58 23.16 -15.36
C GLU A 290 -3.86 21.86 -15.78
N LEU A 291 -2.54 21.84 -15.62
CA LEU A 291 -1.72 20.63 -15.65
C LEU A 291 -1.58 20.14 -14.21
N SER A 292 -2.06 18.94 -13.90
CA SER A 292 -1.81 18.32 -12.59
C SER A 292 -0.63 17.36 -12.71
N LEU A 293 0.45 17.63 -11.99
CA LEU A 293 1.61 16.75 -11.93
C LEU A 293 1.52 15.87 -10.68
N PHE A 294 1.63 14.56 -10.87
CA PHE A 294 1.67 13.58 -9.78
C PHE A 294 3.06 12.94 -9.71
N LEU A 295 3.69 13.05 -8.54
CA LEU A 295 4.99 12.49 -8.24
C LEU A 295 4.82 11.11 -7.61
N ILE A 296 5.22 10.05 -8.31
CA ILE A 296 5.13 8.67 -7.81
C ILE A 296 6.49 7.98 -7.96
N ALA A 297 7.48 8.52 -7.27
CA ALA A 297 8.84 7.97 -7.18
C ALA A 297 9.17 7.55 -5.74
N PRO A 298 10.01 6.52 -5.53
CA PRO A 298 10.50 6.18 -4.20
C PRO A 298 11.25 7.36 -3.57
N ALA A 299 10.98 7.62 -2.28
CA ALA A 299 11.49 8.79 -1.55
C ALA A 299 13.01 8.97 -1.60
N GLU A 300 13.76 7.88 -1.75
CA GLU A 300 15.24 7.88 -1.82
C GLU A 300 15.80 8.53 -3.09
N ASN A 301 14.99 8.71 -4.15
CA ASN A 301 15.39 9.47 -5.34
C ASN A 301 14.87 10.93 -5.33
N ASN A 302 14.20 11.35 -4.24
CA ASN A 302 13.59 12.67 -4.13
C ASN A 302 14.40 13.58 -3.20
N CYS A 303 15.39 14.29 -3.74
CA CYS A 303 15.94 15.49 -3.09
C CYS A 303 14.98 16.70 -3.16
N PHE A 304 13.79 16.52 -3.75
CA PHE A 304 12.82 17.58 -4.00
C PHE A 304 11.42 17.08 -3.61
N LEU A 305 11.04 17.27 -2.35
CA LEU A 305 9.67 17.01 -1.87
C LEU A 305 8.94 18.35 -1.69
N LEU A 306 7.96 18.60 -2.56
CA LEU A 306 6.80 19.42 -2.20
C LEU A 306 5.75 18.48 -1.59
N PRO A 307 5.23 18.78 -0.39
CA PRO A 307 4.35 17.87 0.34
C PRO A 307 2.93 17.98 -0.22
N SER A 308 2.58 17.11 -1.16
CA SER A 308 1.18 16.86 -1.49
C SER A 308 1.04 15.56 -2.26
N LEU A 309 0.18 14.67 -1.74
CA LEU A 309 -0.37 13.47 -2.39
C LEU A 309 0.48 12.19 -2.30
N LEU A 310 0.35 11.51 -1.15
CA LEU A 310 0.27 10.05 -1.06
C LEU A 310 -1.04 9.69 -0.33
#